data_AF-A0A402ALL4-F1
#
_entry.id   AF-A0A402ALL4-F1
#
_cell.length_a   1.000
_cell.length_b   1.000
_cell.length_c   1.000
_cell.angle_alpha   90.00
_cell.angle_beta   90.00
_cell.angle_gamma   90.00
#
_symmetry.space_group_name_H-M   'P 1'
#
loop_
_entity.id
_entity.type
_entity.pdbx_description
1 polymer ?
#
loop_
_entity_poly.entity_id
_entity_poly.type
_entity_poly.pdbx_seq_one_letter_code
_entity_poly.pdbx_strand_id
1 'polypeptide(L)'
;MELVEMAQGFELYQEYLQIQQQKIHGFGRFTPKIATNLRDKNAHWLAIARSHGEIKAMMLYKMKGYGDDLQVTHFWYHDIQGRYLLLEWFARHIDHVKTIEITLPSFEQPETWWTDLNITATSIGAPMGRVVDISRLNGMHTGPGSFTAYVHDEHCPWNSGNYRFESNDGLLQISSSATAECELTIQAISALIYGTHEPATFAFRDWGNPSAQLQTTMQSMFPPQQPFLHEVF
;
A
#
# COMPACT_ATOMS: atom_id res chain seq x y z
N MET A 1 11.46 21.23 -12.33
CA MET A 1 10.14 21.18 -11.69
C MET A 1 9.16 21.92 -12.55
N GLU A 2 8.02 21.32 -12.83
CA GLU A 2 6.86 21.89 -13.50
C GLU A 2 5.73 21.97 -12.49
N LEU A 3 4.95 23.04 -12.50
CA LEU A 3 3.82 23.26 -11.60
C LEU A 3 2.57 23.49 -12.44
N VAL A 4 1.56 22.66 -12.25
CA VAL A 4 0.27 22.80 -12.92
C VAL A 4 -0.86 22.67 -11.92
N GLU A 5 -2.01 23.23 -12.25
CA GLU A 5 -3.24 22.94 -11.50
C GLU A 5 -3.62 21.47 -11.64
N MET A 6 -4.18 20.89 -10.58
CA MET A 6 -4.57 19.49 -10.58
C MET A 6 -5.52 19.14 -11.72
N ALA A 7 -6.46 20.02 -12.08
CA ALA A 7 -7.38 19.78 -13.19
C ALA A 7 -6.67 19.65 -14.54
N GLN A 8 -5.63 20.44 -14.77
CA GLN A 8 -4.85 20.44 -16.01
C GLN A 8 -3.93 19.22 -16.10
N GLY A 9 -3.32 18.83 -14.98
CA GLY A 9 -2.42 17.68 -14.89
C GLY A 9 -3.10 16.34 -14.59
N PHE A 10 -4.43 16.29 -14.57
CA PHE A 10 -5.17 15.16 -14.02
C PHE A 10 -4.90 13.83 -14.72
N GLU A 11 -4.95 13.79 -16.05
CA GLU A 11 -4.71 12.56 -16.81
C GLU A 11 -3.29 12.05 -16.58
N LEU A 12 -2.30 12.94 -16.64
CA LEU A 12 -0.90 12.59 -16.39
C LEU A 12 -0.70 12.05 -14.96
N TYR A 13 -1.40 12.62 -13.98
CA TYR A 13 -1.39 12.13 -12.62
C TYR A 13 -2.03 10.73 -12.50
N GLN A 14 -3.15 10.47 -13.17
CA GLN A 14 -3.79 9.15 -13.17
C GLN A 14 -2.91 8.06 -13.81
N GLU A 15 -2.22 8.39 -14.91
CA GLU A 15 -1.22 7.52 -15.54
C GLU A 15 -0.07 7.22 -14.57
N TYR A 16 0.43 8.26 -13.90
CA TYR A 16 1.50 8.11 -12.93
C TYR A 16 1.10 7.24 -11.74
N LEU A 17 -0.13 7.37 -11.23
CA LEU A 17 -0.68 6.50 -10.19
C LEU A 17 -0.78 5.04 -10.63
N GLN A 18 -1.09 4.77 -11.90
CA GLN A 18 -1.13 3.41 -12.42
C GLN A 18 0.25 2.74 -12.35
N ILE A 19 1.32 3.50 -12.59
CA ILE A 19 2.69 3.00 -12.44
C ILE A 19 3.00 2.68 -10.97
N GLN A 20 2.59 3.55 -10.04
CA GLN A 20 2.78 3.30 -8.60
C GLN A 20 1.98 2.09 -8.11
N GLN A 21 0.76 1.91 -8.61
CA GLN A 21 -0.10 0.79 -8.26
C GLN A 21 0.53 -0.58 -8.55
N GLN A 22 1.34 -0.69 -9.60
CA GLN A 22 2.03 -1.94 -9.94
C GLN A 22 3.22 -2.24 -9.01
N LYS A 23 3.70 -1.25 -8.26
CA LYS A 23 4.90 -1.36 -7.42
C LYS A 23 4.60 -1.45 -5.93
N ILE A 24 3.51 -0.82 -5.50
CA ILE A 24 3.16 -0.69 -4.09
C ILE A 24 2.08 -1.69 -3.75
N HIS A 25 2.39 -2.60 -2.83
CA HIS A 25 1.43 -3.55 -2.31
C HIS A 25 0.25 -2.86 -1.63
N GLY A 26 -0.96 -3.36 -1.86
CA GLY A 26 -2.18 -2.79 -1.28
C GLY A 26 -2.62 -1.44 -1.86
N PHE A 27 -1.99 -0.94 -2.93
CA PHE A 27 -2.31 0.35 -3.55
C PHE A 27 -3.73 0.37 -4.14
N GLY A 28 -4.70 0.73 -3.30
CA GLY A 28 -6.12 0.74 -3.62
C GLY A 28 -6.53 1.97 -4.44
N ARG A 29 -7.19 1.70 -5.58
CA ARG A 29 -7.93 2.68 -6.39
C ARG A 29 -9.34 2.13 -6.57
N PHE A 30 -10.33 2.75 -5.93
CA PHE A 30 -11.65 2.16 -5.74
C PHE A 30 -12.71 2.76 -6.64
N THR A 31 -12.71 4.08 -6.82
CA THR A 31 -13.80 4.70 -7.60
C THR A 31 -13.35 5.88 -8.46
N PRO A 32 -13.86 5.98 -9.71
CA PRO A 32 -13.68 7.18 -10.53
C PRO A 32 -14.18 8.45 -9.85
N LYS A 33 -15.18 8.34 -8.97
CA LYS A 33 -15.78 9.49 -8.26
C LYS A 33 -14.81 10.20 -7.32
N ILE A 34 -13.95 9.45 -6.63
CA ILE A 34 -12.90 10.05 -5.77
C ILE A 34 -11.92 10.83 -6.65
N ALA A 35 -11.50 10.24 -7.76
CA ALA A 35 -10.58 10.86 -8.70
C ALA A 35 -11.20 12.11 -9.37
N THR A 36 -12.45 12.06 -9.84
CA THR A 36 -13.14 13.22 -10.43
C THR A 36 -13.36 14.33 -9.42
N ASN A 37 -13.68 14.00 -8.15
CA ASN A 37 -13.79 15.01 -7.10
C ASN A 37 -12.47 15.78 -6.89
N LEU A 38 -11.33 15.10 -6.99
CA LEU A 38 -10.02 15.76 -6.89
C LEU A 38 -9.79 16.72 -8.06
N ARG A 39 -10.10 16.30 -9.28
CA ARG A 39 -10.02 17.13 -10.49
C ARG A 39 -10.95 18.35 -10.40
N ASP A 40 -12.23 18.10 -10.14
CA ASP A 40 -13.30 19.10 -10.25
C ASP A 40 -13.20 20.16 -9.13
N LYS A 41 -12.75 19.78 -7.93
CA LYS A 41 -12.44 20.75 -6.87
C LYS A 41 -11.23 21.62 -7.21
N ASN A 42 -10.28 21.09 -7.98
CA ASN A 42 -9.03 21.74 -8.40
C ASN A 42 -8.30 22.48 -7.25
N ALA A 43 -8.39 21.95 -6.03
CA ALA A 43 -7.95 22.64 -4.81
C ALA A 43 -6.48 22.38 -4.46
N HIS A 44 -5.74 21.75 -5.38
CA HIS A 44 -4.35 21.36 -5.19
C HIS A 44 -3.52 21.70 -6.41
N TRP A 45 -2.25 21.93 -6.18
CA TRP A 45 -1.22 22.00 -7.20
C TRP A 45 -0.60 20.62 -7.41
N LEU A 46 -0.31 20.30 -8.67
CA LEU A 46 0.49 19.15 -9.04
C LEU A 46 1.90 19.63 -9.39
N ALA A 47 2.87 19.27 -8.56
CA ALA A 47 4.28 19.48 -8.87
C ALA A 47 4.86 18.23 -9.55
N ILE A 48 5.48 18.42 -10.71
CA ILE A 48 6.04 17.36 -11.55
C ILE A 48 7.55 17.54 -11.61
N ALA A 49 8.28 16.54 -11.13
CA ALA A 49 9.73 16.48 -11.25
C ALA A 49 10.11 15.76 -12.54
N ARG A 50 10.85 16.46 -13.40
CA ARG A 50 11.40 15.91 -14.64
C ARG A 50 12.91 15.96 -14.64
N SER A 51 13.53 14.94 -15.23
CA SER A 51 14.96 14.86 -15.51
C SER A 51 15.11 14.32 -16.93
N HIS A 52 15.83 15.05 -17.80
CA HIS A 52 15.98 14.71 -19.22
C HIS A 52 14.65 14.42 -19.95
N GLY A 53 13.59 15.15 -19.61
CA GLY A 53 12.24 15.00 -20.19
C GLY A 53 11.38 13.92 -19.54
N GLU A 54 11.98 12.96 -18.83
CA GLU A 54 11.27 11.90 -18.13
C GLU A 54 10.72 12.36 -16.79
N ILE A 55 9.54 11.85 -16.40
CA ILE A 55 8.95 12.12 -15.09
C ILE A 55 9.63 11.21 -14.07
N LYS A 56 10.24 11.82 -13.06
CA LYS A 56 10.91 11.14 -11.96
C LYS A 56 10.09 11.15 -10.67
N ALA A 57 9.25 12.17 -10.47
CA ALA A 57 8.39 12.26 -9.29
C ALA A 57 7.17 13.16 -9.54
N MET A 58 6.14 12.96 -8.72
CA MET A 58 4.98 13.83 -8.64
C MET A 58 4.57 14.01 -7.18
N MET A 59 4.09 15.21 -6.86
CA MET A 59 3.39 15.42 -5.61
C MET A 59 2.17 16.32 -5.77
N LEU A 60 1.17 16.03 -4.95
CA LEU A 60 -0.05 16.79 -4.86
C LEU A 60 -0.05 17.58 -3.56
N TYR A 61 -0.08 18.90 -3.64
CA TYR A 61 0.02 19.75 -2.46
C TYR A 61 -0.87 20.99 -2.53
N LYS A 62 -1.06 21.64 -1.39
CA LYS A 62 -1.71 22.95 -1.28
C LYS A 62 -1.10 23.74 -0.13
N MET A 63 -1.28 25.06 -0.18
CA MET A 63 -0.90 25.98 0.89
C MET A 63 -2.10 26.20 1.83
N LYS A 64 -1.87 26.26 3.14
CA LYS A 64 -2.87 26.59 4.18
C LYS A 64 -2.39 27.76 5.04
N GLY A 65 -3.27 28.29 5.88
CA GLY A 65 -2.90 29.26 6.92
C GLY A 65 -2.27 30.55 6.37
N TYR A 66 -2.85 31.13 5.32
CA TYR A 66 -2.28 32.30 4.60
C TYR A 66 -0.88 32.09 4.00
N GLY A 67 -0.47 30.84 3.78
CA GLY A 67 0.82 30.50 3.18
C GLY A 67 1.84 29.92 4.17
N ASP A 68 1.52 29.91 5.48
CA ASP A 68 2.44 29.42 6.50
C ASP A 68 2.70 27.90 6.43
N ASP A 69 1.75 27.12 5.92
CA ASP A 69 1.85 25.65 5.88
C ASP A 69 1.69 25.09 4.47
N LEU A 70 2.54 24.12 4.12
CA LEU A 70 2.45 23.35 2.88
C LEU A 70 1.99 21.92 3.20
N GLN A 71 0.78 21.57 2.77
CA GLN A 71 0.23 20.23 2.96
C GLN A 71 0.40 19.42 1.68
N VAL A 72 1.20 18.35 1.76
CA VAL A 72 1.41 17.35 0.71
C VAL A 72 0.56 16.14 1.00
N THR A 73 -0.42 15.91 0.15
CA THR A 73 -1.37 14.79 0.29
C THR A 73 -0.83 13.53 -0.37
N HIS A 74 -0.14 13.67 -1.50
CA HIS A 74 0.48 12.56 -2.21
C HIS A 74 1.92 12.92 -2.58
N PHE A 75 2.85 12.02 -2.31
CA PHE A 75 4.28 12.21 -2.54
C PHE A 75 4.85 10.94 -3.15
N TRP A 76 5.09 10.95 -4.46
CA TRP A 76 5.45 9.74 -5.21
C TRP A 76 6.67 9.96 -6.08
N TYR A 77 7.61 9.03 -6.07
CA TYR A 77 8.83 9.10 -6.87
C TYR A 77 9.19 7.75 -7.47
N HIS A 78 9.85 7.77 -8.63
CA HIS A 78 10.34 6.58 -9.34
C HIS A 78 11.69 6.12 -8.80
N ASP A 79 12.54 7.09 -8.48
CA ASP A 79 13.91 6.89 -8.08
C ASP A 79 14.35 7.96 -7.08
N ILE A 80 15.57 7.79 -6.59
CA ILE A 80 16.17 8.67 -5.60
C ILE A 80 16.29 10.10 -6.12
N GLN A 81 16.61 10.29 -7.41
CA GLN A 81 16.70 11.62 -8.02
C GLN A 81 15.35 12.34 -7.95
N GLY A 82 14.26 11.65 -8.29
CA GLY A 82 12.90 12.16 -8.18
C GLY A 82 12.57 12.63 -6.76
N ARG A 83 12.91 11.84 -5.74
CA ARG A 83 12.73 12.23 -4.34
C ARG A 83 13.46 13.53 -4.02
N TYR A 84 14.74 13.64 -4.35
CA TYR A 84 15.52 14.85 -4.06
C TYR A 84 15.04 16.07 -4.85
N LEU A 85 14.51 15.92 -6.07
CA LEU A 85 13.88 17.03 -6.79
C LEU A 85 12.62 17.57 -6.10
N LEU A 86 11.82 16.70 -5.45
CA LEU A 86 10.69 17.14 -4.64
C LEU A 86 11.13 17.79 -3.32
N LEU A 87 12.20 17.29 -2.69
CA LEU A 87 12.76 17.94 -1.50
C LEU A 87 13.38 19.30 -1.81
N GLU A 88 14.04 19.44 -2.96
CA GLU A 88 14.52 20.74 -3.43
C GLU A 88 13.35 21.71 -3.64
N TRP A 89 12.21 21.23 -4.13
CA TRP A 89 11.00 22.06 -4.24
C TRP A 89 10.56 22.60 -2.89
N PHE A 90 10.59 21.79 -1.83
CA PHE A 90 10.32 22.27 -0.47
C PHE A 90 11.31 23.35 -0.03
N ALA A 91 12.61 23.15 -0.28
CA ALA A 91 13.63 24.13 0.08
C ALA A 91 13.42 25.50 -0.59
N ARG A 92 12.86 25.54 -1.81
CA ARG A 92 12.51 26.80 -2.49
C ARG A 92 11.35 27.56 -1.84
N HIS A 93 10.63 26.95 -0.91
CA HIS A 93 9.55 27.58 -0.15
C HIS A 93 9.99 28.04 1.25
N ILE A 94 11.29 27.96 1.58
CA ILE A 94 11.81 28.25 2.92
C ILE A 94 11.46 29.66 3.44
N ASP A 95 11.38 30.65 2.55
CA ASP A 95 11.05 32.02 2.91
C ASP A 95 9.54 32.24 3.15
N HIS A 96 8.70 31.29 2.72
CA HIS A 96 7.24 31.44 2.74
C HIS A 96 6.53 30.40 3.62
N VAL A 97 7.13 29.23 3.84
CA VAL A 97 6.52 28.09 4.53
C VAL A 97 7.28 27.80 5.81
N LYS A 98 6.55 27.70 6.92
CA LYS A 98 7.08 27.32 8.23
C LYS A 98 7.06 25.81 8.44
N THR A 99 5.99 25.15 8.00
CA THR A 99 5.79 23.72 8.22
C THR A 99 5.36 23.01 6.95
N ILE A 100 5.91 21.83 6.73
CA ILE A 100 5.51 20.93 5.65
C ILE A 100 4.91 19.67 6.28
N GLU A 101 3.66 19.39 5.95
CA GLU A 101 2.95 18.18 6.38
C GLU A 101 2.87 17.23 5.19
N ILE A 102 3.38 15.99 5.34
CA ILE A 102 3.39 15.00 4.27
C ILE A 102 2.73 13.71 4.78
N THR A 103 1.78 13.18 4.03
CA THR A 103 1.28 11.81 4.24
C THR A 103 2.13 10.84 3.44
N LEU A 104 2.73 9.86 4.12
CA LEU A 104 3.64 8.89 3.54
C LEU A 104 3.21 7.45 3.86
N PRO A 105 3.55 6.48 2.99
CA PRO A 105 3.50 5.07 3.36
C PRO A 105 4.37 4.76 4.58
N SER A 106 3.97 3.76 5.37
CA SER A 106 4.67 3.38 6.61
C SER A 106 6.08 2.80 6.41
N PHE A 107 6.42 2.41 5.18
CA PHE A 107 7.76 1.96 4.82
C PHE A 107 8.74 3.11 4.55
N GLU A 108 8.26 4.35 4.42
CA GLU A 108 9.13 5.51 4.23
C GLU A 108 9.80 5.91 5.54
N GLN A 109 11.06 6.35 5.44
CA GLN A 109 11.88 6.79 6.58
C GLN A 109 12.35 8.24 6.34
N PRO A 110 11.46 9.24 6.44
CA PRO A 110 11.78 10.61 6.06
C PRO A 110 12.91 11.24 6.87
N GLU A 111 13.17 10.75 8.09
CA GLU A 111 14.29 11.14 8.95
C GLU A 111 15.67 10.84 8.35
N THR A 112 15.72 9.98 7.33
CA THR A 112 16.95 9.61 6.63
C THR A 112 17.16 10.37 5.32
N TRP A 113 16.20 11.19 4.90
CA TRP A 113 16.20 11.74 3.53
C TRP A 113 17.18 12.90 3.32
N TRP A 114 17.37 13.75 4.33
CA TRP A 114 18.30 14.90 4.29
C TRP A 114 18.83 15.18 5.69
N THR A 115 19.98 15.84 5.79
CA THR A 115 20.54 16.26 7.10
C THR A 115 19.69 17.35 7.73
N ASP A 116 19.67 17.42 9.06
CA ASP A 116 19.02 18.51 9.82
C ASP A 116 17.51 18.67 9.60
N LEU A 117 16.82 17.63 9.10
CA LEU A 117 15.36 17.61 9.07
C LEU A 117 14.81 17.48 10.50
N ASN A 118 13.99 18.44 10.91
CA ASN A 118 13.28 18.40 12.19
C ASN A 118 11.90 17.74 12.00
N ILE A 119 11.84 16.42 12.13
CA ILE A 119 10.65 15.63 11.81
C ILE A 119 9.86 15.28 13.05
N THR A 120 8.55 15.51 12.98
CA THR A 120 7.58 14.89 13.88
C THR A 120 6.74 13.92 13.07
N ALA A 121 6.70 12.65 13.48
CA ALA A 121 5.92 11.61 12.83
C ALA A 121 4.75 11.18 13.73
N THR A 122 3.58 11.00 13.13
CA THR A 122 2.41 10.41 13.76
C THR A 122 1.84 9.32 12.85
N SER A 123 1.15 8.35 13.44
CA SER A 123 0.48 7.30 12.68
C SER A 123 -0.99 7.67 12.47
N ILE A 124 -1.47 7.48 11.25
CA ILE A 124 -2.90 7.46 10.95
C ILE A 124 -3.44 6.04 11.12
N GLY A 125 -4.71 5.91 11.52
CA GLY A 125 -5.33 4.61 11.77
C GLY A 125 -5.15 3.66 10.57
N ALA A 126 -4.69 2.44 10.84
CA ALA A 126 -4.43 1.46 9.81
C ALA A 126 -5.75 1.02 9.14
N PRO A 127 -5.80 0.95 7.80
CA PRO A 127 -6.96 0.44 7.11
C PRO A 127 -7.16 -1.04 7.41
N MET A 128 -8.42 -1.47 7.43
CA MET A 128 -8.78 -2.88 7.60
C MET A 128 -9.07 -3.51 6.24
N GLY A 129 -8.41 -4.64 5.96
CA GLY A 129 -8.64 -5.45 4.77
C GLY A 129 -9.18 -6.83 5.14
N ARG A 130 -10.05 -7.38 4.31
CA ARG A 130 -10.62 -8.71 4.50
C ARG A 130 -10.75 -9.46 3.18
N VAL A 131 -10.35 -10.73 3.17
CA VAL A 131 -10.67 -11.66 2.08
C VAL A 131 -12.16 -11.99 2.13
N VAL A 132 -12.86 -11.75 1.03
CA VAL A 132 -14.31 -12.00 0.91
C VAL A 132 -14.59 -13.39 0.35
N ASP A 133 -13.79 -13.84 -0.61
CA ASP A 133 -13.96 -15.14 -1.28
C ASP A 133 -12.57 -15.75 -1.53
N ILE A 134 -12.24 -16.80 -0.78
CA ILE A 134 -10.94 -17.47 -0.85
C ILE A 134 -10.73 -18.09 -2.23
N SER A 135 -11.79 -18.63 -2.84
CA SER A 135 -11.69 -19.32 -4.14
C SER A 135 -11.30 -18.37 -5.29
N ARG A 136 -11.51 -17.06 -5.10
CA ARG A 136 -11.18 -16.00 -6.08
C ARG A 136 -9.76 -15.44 -5.94
N LEU A 137 -8.97 -15.89 -4.97
CA LEU A 137 -7.56 -15.50 -4.83
C LEU A 137 -6.64 -16.22 -5.82
N ASN A 138 -7.16 -17.17 -6.59
CA ASN A 138 -6.41 -17.87 -7.65
C ASN A 138 -5.74 -16.89 -8.62
N GLY A 139 -4.48 -17.15 -8.96
CA GLY A 139 -3.68 -16.33 -9.87
C GLY A 139 -2.94 -15.16 -9.23
N MET A 140 -3.05 -14.96 -7.90
CA MET A 140 -2.18 -14.02 -7.19
C MET A 140 -0.73 -14.49 -7.20
N HIS A 141 0.23 -13.58 -7.28
CA HIS A 141 1.64 -13.93 -7.11
C HIS A 141 1.92 -14.38 -5.68
N THR A 142 2.69 -15.47 -5.55
CA THR A 142 3.08 -16.06 -4.28
C THR A 142 4.50 -16.61 -4.40
N GLY A 143 5.21 -16.71 -3.28
CA GLY A 143 6.46 -17.46 -3.24
C GLY A 143 6.23 -18.97 -3.22
N PRO A 144 7.30 -19.77 -3.26
CA PRO A 144 7.18 -21.22 -3.34
C PRO A 144 6.62 -21.81 -2.04
N GLY A 145 5.79 -22.84 -2.18
CA GLY A 145 5.27 -23.61 -1.06
C GLY A 145 3.92 -24.25 -1.35
N SER A 146 3.48 -25.09 -0.43
CA SER A 146 2.13 -25.65 -0.40
C SER A 146 1.77 -26.00 1.03
N PHE A 147 0.52 -25.75 1.42
CA PHE A 147 -0.05 -26.23 2.68
C PHE A 147 -1.55 -26.45 2.56
N THR A 148 -2.11 -27.20 3.50
CA THR A 148 -3.55 -27.40 3.64
C THR A 148 -4.03 -26.83 4.96
N ALA A 149 -5.17 -26.13 4.94
CA ALA A 149 -5.77 -25.57 6.13
C ALA A 149 -7.29 -25.73 6.12
N TYR A 150 -7.86 -25.94 7.31
CA TYR A 150 -9.29 -25.75 7.54
C TYR A 150 -9.49 -24.27 7.83
N VAL A 151 -10.26 -23.59 7.00
CA VAL A 151 -10.54 -22.16 7.19
C VAL A 151 -11.88 -21.99 7.89
N HIS A 152 -11.91 -21.11 8.88
CA HIS A 152 -13.10 -20.70 9.62
C HIS A 152 -13.52 -19.29 9.23
N ASP A 153 -14.78 -19.14 8.81
CA ASP A 153 -15.40 -17.85 8.53
C ASP A 153 -16.90 -17.87 8.88
N GLU A 154 -17.24 -17.27 10.03
CA GLU A 154 -18.61 -17.18 10.52
C GLU A 154 -19.50 -16.27 9.65
N HIS A 155 -18.92 -15.25 9.01
CA HIS A 155 -19.68 -14.24 8.28
C HIS A 155 -19.85 -14.58 6.79
N CYS A 156 -18.92 -15.36 6.24
CA CYS A 156 -18.96 -15.80 4.85
C CYS A 156 -18.80 -17.33 4.83
N PRO A 157 -19.88 -18.11 5.06
CA PRO A 157 -19.79 -19.56 5.21
C PRO A 157 -19.20 -20.29 4.00
N TRP A 158 -19.26 -19.70 2.81
CA TRP A 158 -18.62 -20.23 1.60
C TRP A 158 -17.09 -20.29 1.70
N ASN A 159 -16.47 -19.51 2.59
CA ASN A 159 -15.03 -19.58 2.88
C ASN A 159 -14.69 -20.69 3.89
N SER A 160 -15.66 -21.28 4.57
CA SER A 160 -15.39 -22.28 5.60
C SER A 160 -15.17 -23.67 4.99
N GLY A 161 -14.06 -24.33 5.33
CA GLY A 161 -13.75 -25.67 4.86
C GLY A 161 -12.27 -25.96 4.66
N ASN A 162 -11.96 -27.16 4.16
CA ASN A 162 -10.60 -27.60 3.89
C ASN A 162 -10.12 -27.11 2.52
N TYR A 163 -9.04 -26.33 2.52
CA TYR A 163 -8.39 -25.82 1.32
C TYR A 163 -6.94 -26.25 1.24
N ARG A 164 -6.46 -26.49 0.02
CA ARG A 164 -5.05 -26.55 -0.32
C ARG A 164 -4.65 -25.25 -0.99
N PHE A 165 -3.62 -24.61 -0.45
CA PHE A 165 -2.95 -23.47 -1.02
C PHE A 165 -1.63 -23.96 -1.59
N GLU A 166 -1.39 -23.75 -2.87
CA GLU A 166 -0.13 -24.15 -3.50
C GLU A 166 0.35 -23.11 -4.50
N SER A 167 1.67 -22.95 -4.60
CA SER A 167 2.29 -22.16 -5.64
C SER A 167 2.54 -23.03 -6.87
N ASN A 168 1.95 -22.67 -8.00
CA ASN A 168 2.27 -23.22 -9.31
C ASN A 168 2.82 -22.12 -10.22
N ASP A 169 4.06 -22.25 -10.67
CA ASP A 169 4.77 -21.24 -11.47
C ASP A 169 4.74 -19.81 -10.85
N GLY A 170 4.80 -19.72 -9.52
CA GLY A 170 4.76 -18.46 -8.77
C GLY A 170 3.37 -17.84 -8.66
N LEU A 171 2.33 -18.57 -9.04
CA LEU A 171 0.93 -18.18 -8.93
C LEU A 171 0.19 -19.07 -7.93
N LEU A 172 -0.62 -18.46 -7.09
CA LEU A 172 -1.42 -19.13 -6.09
C LEU A 172 -2.52 -19.94 -6.77
N GLN A 173 -2.59 -21.22 -6.43
CA GLN A 173 -3.66 -22.13 -6.77
C GLN A 173 -4.33 -22.59 -5.47
N ILE A 174 -5.65 -22.48 -5.42
CA ILE A 174 -6.48 -22.86 -4.29
C ILE A 174 -7.50 -23.88 -4.76
N SER A 175 -7.49 -25.04 -4.11
CA SER A 175 -8.42 -26.14 -4.36
C SER A 175 -8.97 -26.69 -3.05
N SER A 176 -10.07 -27.46 -3.13
CA SER A 176 -10.57 -28.19 -1.97
C SER A 176 -9.61 -29.30 -1.56
N SER A 177 -9.45 -29.52 -0.26
CA SER A 177 -8.66 -30.64 0.30
C SER A 177 -9.53 -31.57 1.14
N ALA A 178 -9.15 -32.85 1.23
CA ALA A 178 -9.80 -33.79 2.14
C ALA A 178 -9.36 -33.60 3.60
N THR A 179 -8.13 -33.12 3.79
CA THR A 179 -7.48 -32.95 5.10
C THR A 179 -6.91 -31.55 5.25
N ALA A 180 -6.68 -31.15 6.49
CA ALA A 180 -5.99 -29.92 6.83
C ALA A 180 -4.83 -30.21 7.79
N GLU A 181 -3.71 -29.54 7.60
CA GLU A 181 -2.54 -29.62 8.48
C GLU A 181 -2.63 -28.61 9.64
N CYS A 182 -3.44 -27.57 9.49
CA CYS A 182 -3.75 -26.60 10.54
C CYS A 182 -5.14 -25.98 10.36
N GLU A 183 -5.58 -25.23 11.36
CA GLU A 183 -6.76 -24.39 11.32
C GLU A 183 -6.35 -22.92 11.20
N LEU A 184 -7.10 -22.17 10.41
CA LEU A 184 -6.92 -20.74 10.20
C LEU A 184 -8.28 -20.03 10.21
N THR A 185 -8.36 -18.82 10.76
CA THR A 185 -9.50 -17.95 10.57
C THR A 185 -9.34 -17.14 9.28
N ILE A 186 -10.43 -16.58 8.77
CA ILE A 186 -10.38 -15.65 7.62
C ILE A 186 -9.49 -14.42 7.89
N GLN A 187 -9.34 -13.99 9.14
CA GLN A 187 -8.41 -12.94 9.54
C GLN A 187 -6.97 -13.37 9.31
N ALA A 188 -6.61 -14.62 9.62
CA ALA A 188 -5.28 -15.17 9.33
C ALA A 188 -4.99 -15.19 7.83
N ILE A 189 -5.94 -15.67 7.03
CA ILE A 189 -5.82 -15.68 5.56
C ILE A 189 -5.66 -14.26 5.03
N SER A 190 -6.47 -13.31 5.51
CA SER A 190 -6.36 -11.90 5.14
C SER A 190 -4.98 -11.34 5.52
N ALA A 191 -4.48 -11.67 6.71
CA ALA A 191 -3.19 -11.19 7.19
C ALA A 191 -2.01 -11.73 6.35
N LEU A 192 -2.06 -12.99 5.93
CA LEU A 192 -1.11 -13.58 4.99
C LEU A 192 -1.14 -12.84 3.64
N ILE A 193 -2.32 -12.70 3.05
CA ILE A 193 -2.49 -12.08 1.72
C ILE A 193 -2.03 -10.62 1.71
N TYR A 194 -2.36 -9.86 2.76
CA TYR A 194 -1.89 -8.47 2.90
C TYR A 194 -0.46 -8.36 3.42
N GLY A 195 0.20 -9.47 3.81
CA GLY A 195 1.58 -9.48 4.30
C GLY A 195 1.78 -8.78 5.65
N THR A 196 0.71 -8.62 6.43
CA THR A 196 0.69 -7.72 7.61
C THR A 196 1.11 -8.38 8.92
N HIS A 197 1.08 -9.71 9.00
CA HIS A 197 1.37 -10.43 10.23
C HIS A 197 2.19 -11.68 9.95
N GLU A 198 3.11 -11.98 10.85
CA GLU A 198 3.86 -13.23 10.82
C GLU A 198 2.98 -14.40 11.27
N PRO A 199 3.01 -15.56 10.58
CA PRO A 199 2.23 -16.74 10.94
C PRO A 199 2.48 -17.24 12.37
N ALA A 200 3.68 -17.02 12.91
CA ALA A 200 4.04 -17.33 14.28
C ALA A 200 3.16 -16.59 15.32
N THR A 201 2.53 -15.48 14.92
CA THR A 201 1.66 -14.69 15.81
C THR A 201 0.22 -15.19 15.88
N PHE A 202 -0.20 -16.10 14.99
CA PHE A 202 -1.61 -16.48 14.84
C PHE A 202 -2.18 -17.17 16.07
N ALA A 203 -1.38 -18.01 16.73
CA ALA A 203 -1.81 -18.70 17.96
C ALA A 203 -2.11 -17.72 19.10
N PHE A 204 -1.38 -16.62 19.21
CA PHE A 204 -1.61 -15.59 20.25
C PHE A 204 -2.84 -14.72 19.98
N ARG A 205 -3.41 -14.80 18.77
CA ARG A 205 -4.57 -14.01 18.32
C ARG A 205 -5.83 -14.86 18.16
N ASP A 206 -5.75 -16.16 18.46
CA ASP A 206 -6.79 -17.14 18.15
C ASP A 206 -7.15 -17.15 16.65
N TRP A 207 -6.14 -16.89 15.79
CA TRP A 207 -6.31 -16.86 14.33
C TRP A 207 -5.92 -18.17 13.67
N GLY A 208 -5.28 -19.09 14.40
CA GLY A 208 -4.93 -20.40 13.89
C GLY A 208 -3.79 -21.05 14.65
N ASN A 209 -3.45 -22.26 14.24
CA ASN A 209 -2.48 -23.12 14.93
C ASN A 209 -1.42 -23.76 14.00
N PRO A 210 -0.83 -23.03 13.02
CA PRO A 210 0.18 -23.62 12.14
C PRO A 210 1.42 -24.05 12.93
N SER A 211 1.96 -25.23 12.61
CA SER A 211 3.25 -25.69 13.14
C SER A 211 4.40 -24.78 12.69
N ALA A 212 5.56 -24.81 13.35
CA ALA A 212 6.73 -24.00 12.94
C ALA A 212 7.16 -24.24 11.48
N GLN A 213 7.02 -25.48 10.99
CA GLN A 213 7.29 -25.82 9.59
C GLN A 213 6.27 -25.14 8.66
N LEU A 214 4.98 -25.20 8.98
CA LEU A 214 3.94 -24.52 8.21
C LEU A 214 4.09 -23.00 8.25
N GLN A 215 4.47 -22.43 9.39
CA GLN A 215 4.74 -20.99 9.51
C GLN A 215 5.84 -20.57 8.54
N THR A 216 6.92 -21.36 8.43
CA THR A 216 8.01 -21.12 7.47
C THR A 216 7.51 -21.22 6.03
N THR A 217 6.71 -22.24 5.70
CA THR A 217 6.09 -22.37 4.37
C THR A 217 5.18 -21.19 4.05
N MET A 218 4.32 -20.78 4.99
CA MET A 218 3.43 -19.64 4.84
C MET A 218 4.19 -18.32 4.65
N GLN A 219 5.29 -18.11 5.37
CA GLN A 219 6.16 -16.93 5.18
C GLN A 219 6.86 -16.95 3.80
N SER A 220 7.25 -18.12 3.31
CA SER A 220 7.82 -18.28 1.97
C SER A 220 6.78 -17.95 0.90
N MET A 221 5.56 -18.47 1.04
CA MET A 221 4.46 -18.22 0.10
C MET A 221 3.95 -16.78 0.15
N PHE A 222 3.83 -16.21 1.34
CA PHE A 222 3.30 -14.88 1.58
C PHE A 222 4.32 -14.05 2.38
N PRO A 223 5.37 -13.54 1.72
CA PRO A 223 6.37 -12.71 2.38
C PRO A 223 5.71 -11.49 3.06
N PRO A 224 6.19 -11.07 4.24
CA PRO A 224 5.74 -9.85 4.86
C PRO A 224 5.90 -8.65 3.92
N GLN A 225 4.86 -7.83 3.84
CA GLN A 225 4.83 -6.61 3.04
C GLN A 225 4.09 -5.54 3.82
N GLN A 226 4.45 -4.28 3.63
CA GLN A 226 3.77 -3.15 4.25
C GLN A 226 2.77 -2.56 3.24
N PRO A 227 1.48 -2.99 3.28
CA PRO A 227 0.50 -2.48 2.33
C PRO A 227 0.23 -1.00 2.57
N PHE A 228 -0.07 -0.27 1.50
CA PHE A 228 -0.46 1.13 1.56
C PHE A 228 -1.79 1.38 0.84
N LEU A 229 -2.79 1.84 1.59
CA LEU A 229 -4.08 2.23 1.02
C LEU A 229 -4.03 3.68 0.54
N HIS A 230 -4.01 3.89 -0.77
CA HIS A 230 -3.95 5.23 -1.36
C HIS A 230 -5.27 6.00 -1.24
N GLU A 231 -6.38 5.41 -1.70
CA GLU A 231 -7.69 6.05 -1.62
C GLU A 231 -8.38 5.74 -0.29
N VAL A 232 -8.70 6.79 0.46
CA VAL A 232 -9.51 6.71 1.68
C VAL A 232 -10.96 7.10 1.35
N PHE A 233 -11.92 6.34 1.87
CA PHE A 233 -13.35 6.46 1.57
C PHE A 233 -14.22 6.45 2.84
#